data_AF-A0A453IBI5-F1
#
_entry.id   AF-A0A453IBI5-F1
#
_cell.length_a   1.000
_cell.length_b   1.000
_cell.length_c   1.000
_cell.angle_alpha   90.00
_cell.angle_beta   90.00
_cell.angle_gamma   90.00
#
_symmetry.space_group_name_H-M   'P 1'
#
loop_
_entity.id
_entity.type
_entity.pdbx_description
1 polymer ?
#
loop_
_entity_poly.entity_id
_entity_poly.type
_entity_poly.pdbx_seq_one_letter_code
_entity_poly.pdbx_strand_id
1 'polypeptide(L)'
;MLHLADALGIVDKFWVVGYSGGGMHAWSALRYIPDRVAGAAMFAPMANPYDSKMTKDEKRKIWDRWSTKRKLMHILARRFPSLLRLFYHRSFLSGKQGQPESWLSLSTGKKDKTLLEAPTFNTFWEKDVAESVRQGDAQPFVEEAVLQVSDWGFSLSDIQMQKKEDQGVFEFMKSLFSQAEREWVGFLGPIHIWQGMDDRVVPPSATEFARRMVPGATVHKLLDEGHFSYFCFCDECHRQIFSTLFGTPQGPLNPAPESSEVAPEPAEETSPAYEEVAEQEQETSGLA
;
A
#
# COMPACT_ATOMS: atom_id res chain seq x y z
N MET A 1 0.56 -18.08 3.48
CA MET A 1 1.71 -17.33 4.04
C MET A 1 2.68 -18.27 4.75
N LEU A 2 2.40 -18.74 5.97
CA LEU A 2 3.29 -19.63 6.76
C LEU A 2 3.96 -20.74 5.94
N HIS A 3 3.18 -21.65 5.35
CA HIS A 3 3.71 -22.77 4.57
C HIS A 3 4.56 -22.38 3.34
N LEU A 4 4.41 -21.15 2.82
CA LEU A 4 5.28 -20.63 1.75
C LEU A 4 6.62 -20.16 2.32
N ALA A 5 6.63 -19.51 3.49
CA ALA A 5 7.86 -19.16 4.19
C ALA A 5 8.65 -20.43 4.58
N ASP A 6 7.94 -21.45 5.11
CA ASP A 6 8.54 -22.75 5.45
C ASP A 6 9.11 -23.47 4.21
N ALA A 7 8.36 -23.51 3.10
CA ALA A 7 8.81 -24.13 1.85
C ALA A 7 9.96 -23.39 1.16
N LEU A 8 10.15 -22.10 1.46
CA LEU A 8 11.30 -21.28 1.03
C LEU A 8 12.47 -21.32 2.03
N GLY A 9 12.37 -22.10 3.13
CA GLY A 9 13.43 -22.22 4.13
C GLY A 9 13.58 -21.01 5.06
N ILE A 10 12.59 -20.12 5.13
CA ILE A 10 12.61 -18.91 5.97
C ILE A 10 12.32 -19.31 7.43
N VAL A 11 13.37 -19.74 8.14
CA VAL A 11 13.30 -20.15 9.55
C VAL A 11 12.99 -18.99 10.50
N ASP A 12 13.57 -17.82 10.21
CA ASP A 12 13.43 -16.62 11.04
C ASP A 12 12.06 -15.95 10.93
N LYS A 13 11.83 -14.95 11.79
CA LYS A 13 10.66 -14.08 11.70
C LYS A 13 10.74 -13.17 10.47
N PHE A 14 9.63 -13.05 9.73
CA PHE A 14 9.54 -12.21 8.53
C PHE A 14 8.59 -11.03 8.69
N TRP A 15 8.81 -9.97 7.91
CA TRP A 15 7.88 -8.83 7.84
C TRP A 15 6.70 -9.14 6.91
N VAL A 16 5.52 -8.61 7.23
CA VAL A 16 4.32 -8.74 6.41
C VAL A 16 3.95 -7.39 5.80
N VAL A 17 3.82 -7.34 4.48
CA VAL A 17 3.33 -6.16 3.75
C VAL A 17 1.85 -6.34 3.41
N GLY A 18 1.02 -5.36 3.74
CA GLY A 18 -0.44 -5.42 3.52
C GLY A 18 -0.99 -4.15 2.87
N TYR A 19 -1.10 -4.14 1.54
CA TYR A 19 -1.71 -3.03 0.79
C TYR A 19 -3.19 -3.28 0.52
N SER A 20 -4.06 -2.29 0.79
CA SER A 20 -5.48 -2.31 0.42
C SER A 20 -6.19 -3.57 0.95
N GLY A 21 -6.81 -4.40 0.08
CA GLY A 21 -7.38 -5.71 0.45
C GLY A 21 -6.37 -6.66 1.13
N GLY A 22 -5.09 -6.57 0.77
CA GLY A 22 -3.97 -7.25 1.45
C GLY A 22 -3.88 -6.97 2.95
N GLY A 23 -4.50 -5.89 3.44
CA GLY A 23 -4.66 -5.61 4.86
C GLY A 23 -5.37 -6.74 5.62
N MET A 24 -6.37 -7.40 5.03
CA MET A 24 -7.09 -8.53 5.65
C MET A 24 -6.16 -9.71 5.94
N HIS A 25 -5.34 -10.05 4.94
CA HIS A 25 -4.35 -11.14 5.01
C HIS A 25 -3.22 -10.81 5.99
N ALA A 26 -2.83 -9.54 6.10
CA ALA A 26 -1.88 -9.07 7.11
C ALA A 26 -2.47 -9.11 8.54
N TRP A 27 -3.71 -8.66 8.75
CA TRP A 27 -4.40 -8.79 10.04
C TRP A 27 -4.53 -10.25 10.48
N SER A 28 -4.84 -11.15 9.54
CA SER A 28 -4.87 -12.60 9.77
C SER A 28 -3.50 -13.15 10.17
N ALA A 29 -2.43 -12.77 9.48
CA ALA A 29 -1.06 -13.18 9.84
C ALA A 29 -0.69 -12.74 11.27
N LEU A 30 -0.98 -11.48 11.63
CA LEU A 30 -0.75 -10.95 12.98
C LEU A 30 -1.58 -11.66 14.05
N ARG A 31 -2.76 -12.20 13.71
CA ARG A 31 -3.60 -12.94 14.65
C ARG A 31 -3.18 -14.41 14.81
N TYR A 32 -2.81 -15.09 13.73
CA TYR A 32 -2.68 -16.55 13.70
C TYR A 32 -1.23 -17.07 13.67
N ILE A 33 -0.25 -16.25 13.28
CA ILE A 33 1.19 -16.61 13.30
C ILE A 33 2.08 -15.52 13.94
N PRO A 34 1.70 -14.92 15.09
CA PRO A 34 2.44 -13.79 15.70
C PRO A 34 3.87 -14.17 16.14
N ASP A 35 4.13 -15.45 16.34
CA ASP A 35 5.43 -16.04 16.62
C ASP A 35 6.37 -15.97 15.40
N ARG A 36 5.86 -16.09 14.16
CA ARG A 36 6.65 -16.03 12.91
C ARG A 36 6.69 -14.65 12.24
N VAL A 37 5.91 -13.69 12.69
CA VAL A 37 5.96 -12.31 12.18
C VAL A 37 6.93 -11.45 12.99
N ALA A 38 7.76 -10.66 12.30
CA ALA A 38 8.69 -9.68 12.89
C ALA A 38 8.03 -8.30 13.05
N GLY A 39 7.21 -7.90 12.06
CA GLY A 39 6.52 -6.62 12.00
C GLY A 39 5.55 -6.57 10.82
N ALA A 40 4.68 -5.57 10.79
CA ALA A 40 3.77 -5.31 9.68
C ALA A 40 3.91 -3.90 9.10
N ALA A 41 4.02 -3.83 7.78
CA ALA A 41 4.03 -2.59 6.99
C ALA A 41 2.74 -2.54 6.15
N MET A 42 1.79 -1.72 6.55
CA MET A 42 0.42 -1.73 6.03
C MET A 42 0.12 -0.42 5.34
N PHE A 43 -0.53 -0.49 4.17
CA PHE A 43 -0.67 0.61 3.24
C PHE A 43 -2.16 0.73 2.87
N ALA A 44 -2.82 1.77 3.38
CA ALA A 44 -4.28 1.94 3.35
C ALA A 44 -5.07 0.62 3.57
N PRO A 45 -4.83 -0.11 4.68
CA PRO A 45 -5.32 -1.47 4.85
C PRO A 45 -6.83 -1.54 5.04
N MET A 46 -7.48 -2.42 4.28
CA MET A 46 -8.91 -2.66 4.36
C MET A 46 -9.30 -3.22 5.75
N ALA A 47 -10.33 -2.63 6.33
CA ALA A 47 -11.05 -3.18 7.49
C ALA A 47 -12.46 -3.58 7.06
N ASN A 48 -13.01 -4.66 7.64
CA ASN A 48 -14.35 -5.13 7.30
C ASN A 48 -15.41 -4.03 7.58
N PRO A 49 -16.10 -3.49 6.55
CA PRO A 49 -17.03 -2.37 6.69
C PRO A 49 -18.36 -2.75 7.36
N TYR A 50 -18.49 -4.01 7.78
CA TYR A 50 -19.60 -4.54 8.57
C TYR A 50 -19.23 -4.91 10.02
N ASP A 51 -17.94 -4.86 10.43
CA ASP A 51 -17.43 -5.30 11.76
C ASP A 51 -18.34 -4.82 12.92
N SER A 52 -18.68 -5.72 13.85
CA SER A 52 -19.64 -5.45 14.92
C SER A 52 -19.18 -4.38 15.92
N LYS A 53 -17.87 -4.17 16.07
CA LYS A 53 -17.21 -3.22 16.97
C LYS A 53 -16.96 -1.86 16.31
N MET A 54 -17.23 -1.68 15.02
CA MET A 54 -17.33 -0.35 14.37
C MET A 54 -18.60 0.40 14.81
N THR A 55 -18.45 1.67 15.19
CA THR A 55 -19.55 2.59 15.51
C THR A 55 -20.39 2.95 14.27
N LYS A 56 -21.59 3.49 14.49
CA LYS A 56 -22.45 4.03 13.42
C LYS A 56 -21.76 5.14 12.61
N ASP A 57 -20.87 5.90 13.24
CA ASP A 57 -20.16 7.03 12.63
C ASP A 57 -18.96 6.59 11.80
N GLU A 58 -18.19 5.60 12.25
CA GLU A 58 -17.14 4.97 11.43
C GLU A 58 -17.76 4.30 10.19
N LYS A 59 -18.82 3.51 10.38
CA LYS A 59 -19.55 2.89 9.26
C LYS A 59 -20.06 3.93 8.27
N ARG A 60 -20.73 4.99 8.75
CA ARG A 60 -21.18 6.08 7.87
C ARG A 60 -20.03 6.73 7.10
N LYS A 61 -18.91 7.07 7.76
CA LYS A 61 -17.75 7.70 7.12
C LYS A 61 -17.06 6.82 6.06
N ILE A 62 -17.02 5.50 6.27
CA ILE A 62 -16.50 4.55 5.27
C ILE A 62 -17.47 4.46 4.10
N TRP A 63 -18.74 4.17 4.39
CA TRP A 63 -19.75 3.92 3.35
C TRP A 63 -20.03 5.19 2.52
N ASP A 64 -20.20 6.37 3.11
CA ASP A 64 -20.55 7.59 2.37
C ASP A 64 -19.51 7.98 1.31
N ARG A 65 -18.22 7.67 1.54
CA ARG A 65 -17.12 7.90 0.58
C ARG A 65 -17.15 6.98 -0.64
N TRP A 66 -17.83 5.82 -0.58
CA TRP A 66 -17.86 4.85 -1.67
C TRP A 66 -18.96 5.10 -2.71
N SER A 67 -18.63 4.77 -3.97
CA SER A 67 -19.56 4.82 -5.10
C SER A 67 -20.76 3.89 -4.90
N THR A 68 -21.93 4.24 -5.48
CA THR A 68 -23.13 3.38 -5.43
C THR A 68 -22.87 2.00 -6.05
N LYS A 69 -22.01 1.92 -7.09
CA LYS A 69 -21.56 0.66 -7.68
C LYS A 69 -20.78 -0.18 -6.66
N ARG A 70 -19.78 0.39 -5.96
CA ARG A 70 -19.03 -0.33 -4.92
C ARG A 70 -19.90 -0.77 -3.74
N LYS A 71 -20.82 0.09 -3.29
CA LYS A 71 -21.81 -0.22 -2.25
C LYS A 71 -22.64 -1.46 -2.62
N LEU A 72 -23.16 -1.51 -3.84
CA LEU A 72 -23.89 -2.66 -4.38
C LEU A 72 -23.01 -3.91 -4.42
N MET A 73 -21.77 -3.81 -4.88
CA MET A 73 -20.84 -4.95 -4.92
C MET A 73 -20.58 -5.56 -3.53
N HIS A 74 -20.43 -4.75 -2.48
CA HIS A 74 -20.24 -5.24 -1.11
C HIS A 74 -21.51 -5.91 -0.55
N ILE A 75 -22.69 -5.39 -0.90
CA ILE A 75 -23.98 -5.99 -0.53
C ILE A 75 -24.19 -7.34 -1.27
N LEU A 76 -23.83 -7.42 -2.55
CA LEU A 76 -23.87 -8.65 -3.33
C LEU A 76 -22.88 -9.69 -2.80
N ALA A 77 -21.64 -9.31 -2.49
CA ALA A 77 -20.67 -10.19 -1.84
C ALA A 77 -21.20 -10.78 -0.53
N ARG A 78 -21.84 -9.97 0.31
CA ARG A 78 -22.31 -10.40 1.64
C ARG A 78 -23.61 -11.22 1.61
N ARG A 79 -24.46 -11.09 0.58
CA ARG A 79 -25.80 -11.72 0.53
C ARG A 79 -26.01 -12.72 -0.61
N PHE A 80 -25.37 -12.49 -1.75
CA PHE A 80 -25.61 -13.25 -3.00
C PHE A 80 -24.31 -13.47 -3.79
N PRO A 81 -23.25 -14.05 -3.20
CA PRO A 81 -21.92 -14.12 -3.82
C PRO A 81 -21.89 -14.90 -5.15
N SER A 82 -22.82 -15.85 -5.35
CA SER A 82 -22.99 -16.54 -6.63
C SER A 82 -23.30 -15.60 -7.81
N LEU A 83 -23.93 -14.45 -7.57
CA LEU A 83 -24.21 -13.45 -8.60
C LEU A 83 -22.95 -12.66 -9.02
N LEU A 84 -21.93 -12.58 -8.15
CA LEU A 84 -20.68 -11.89 -8.47
C LEU A 84 -19.94 -12.57 -9.63
N ARG A 85 -20.00 -13.91 -9.74
CA ARG A 85 -19.37 -14.66 -10.83
C ARG A 85 -19.84 -14.18 -12.21
N LEU A 86 -21.14 -13.92 -12.37
CA LEU A 86 -21.72 -13.37 -13.60
C LEU A 86 -21.28 -11.92 -13.86
N PHE A 87 -21.11 -11.10 -12.81
CA PHE A 87 -20.58 -9.75 -12.95
C PHE A 87 -19.11 -9.76 -13.38
N TYR A 88 -18.26 -10.61 -12.76
CA TYR A 88 -16.84 -10.70 -13.05
C TYR A 88 -16.54 -11.25 -14.46
N HIS A 89 -17.29 -12.26 -14.95
CA HIS A 89 -17.18 -12.66 -16.36
C HIS A 89 -17.56 -11.54 -17.34
N ARG A 90 -18.53 -10.69 -16.99
CA ARG A 90 -18.98 -9.58 -17.85
C ARG A 90 -18.18 -8.28 -17.69
N SER A 91 -17.15 -8.28 -16.83
CA SER A 91 -16.27 -7.12 -16.62
C SER A 91 -14.79 -7.54 -16.63
N PHE A 92 -14.28 -8.06 -15.51
CA PHE A 92 -12.87 -8.45 -15.34
C PHE A 92 -12.39 -9.41 -16.42
N LEU A 93 -13.16 -10.47 -16.69
CA LEU A 93 -12.80 -11.53 -17.64
C LEU A 93 -13.41 -11.33 -19.03
N SER A 94 -13.89 -10.11 -19.34
CA SER A 94 -14.57 -9.81 -20.61
C SER A 94 -13.63 -9.63 -21.81
N GLY A 95 -12.31 -9.73 -21.59
CA GLY A 95 -11.26 -9.35 -22.54
C GLY A 95 -11.14 -7.83 -22.77
N LYS A 96 -12.11 -7.03 -22.32
CA LYS A 96 -12.07 -5.57 -22.40
C LYS A 96 -11.44 -4.99 -21.13
N GLN A 97 -10.15 -4.72 -21.23
CA GLN A 97 -9.43 -3.93 -20.24
C GLN A 97 -9.91 -2.47 -20.27
N GLY A 98 -9.66 -1.74 -19.19
CA GLY A 98 -10.06 -0.34 -19.07
C GLY A 98 -9.62 0.27 -17.75
N GLN A 99 -9.92 1.56 -17.60
CA GLN A 99 -9.48 2.38 -16.47
C GLN A 99 -9.84 1.74 -15.11
N PRO A 100 -8.91 1.73 -14.12
CA PRO A 100 -9.12 1.07 -12.84
C PRO A 100 -10.39 1.54 -12.12
N GLU A 101 -10.73 2.83 -12.26
CA GLU A 101 -11.95 3.44 -11.72
C GLU A 101 -13.23 2.73 -12.19
N SER A 102 -13.30 2.42 -13.49
CA SER A 102 -14.43 1.70 -14.10
C SER A 102 -14.40 0.21 -13.75
N TRP A 103 -13.22 -0.41 -13.84
CA TRP A 103 -12.99 -1.84 -13.67
C TRP A 103 -13.23 -2.28 -12.22
N LEU A 104 -12.45 -1.74 -11.27
CA LEU A 104 -12.58 -1.97 -9.83
C LEU A 104 -13.75 -1.19 -9.17
N SER A 105 -14.49 -0.38 -9.94
CA SER A 105 -15.66 0.40 -9.46
C SER A 105 -15.35 1.46 -8.40
N LEU A 106 -14.12 1.97 -8.43
CA LEU A 106 -13.56 2.87 -7.43
C LEU A 106 -14.03 4.32 -7.58
N SER A 107 -13.78 5.10 -6.53
CA SER A 107 -13.63 6.55 -6.62
C SER A 107 -12.23 6.87 -6.12
N THR A 108 -11.65 7.95 -6.65
CA THR A 108 -10.23 8.31 -6.56
C THR A 108 -10.08 9.75 -6.05
N GLY A 109 -8.96 10.05 -5.39
CA GLY A 109 -8.54 11.43 -5.15
C GLY A 109 -8.15 12.13 -6.46
N LYS A 110 -7.97 13.46 -6.45
CA LYS A 110 -7.46 14.17 -7.64
C LYS A 110 -6.08 13.66 -8.05
N LYS A 111 -5.19 13.50 -7.07
CA LYS A 111 -3.80 13.06 -7.26
C LYS A 111 -3.71 11.60 -7.75
N ASP A 112 -4.55 10.72 -7.19
CA ASP A 112 -4.74 9.35 -7.72
C ASP A 112 -5.17 9.39 -9.19
N LYS A 113 -6.20 10.15 -9.51
CA LYS A 113 -6.75 10.19 -10.87
C LYS A 113 -5.69 10.63 -11.89
N THR A 114 -4.87 11.65 -11.57
CA THR A 114 -3.74 12.07 -12.42
C THR A 114 -2.68 10.96 -12.60
N LEU A 115 -2.49 10.08 -11.61
CA LEU A 115 -1.64 8.89 -11.77
C LEU A 115 -2.28 7.87 -12.73
N LEU A 116 -3.57 7.57 -12.56
CA LEU A 116 -4.26 6.57 -13.37
C LEU A 116 -4.41 7.00 -14.83
N GLU A 117 -4.53 8.30 -15.12
CA GLU A 117 -4.57 8.85 -16.48
C GLU A 117 -3.17 8.93 -17.15
N ALA A 118 -2.08 8.62 -16.45
CA ALA A 118 -0.73 8.67 -17.02
C ALA A 118 -0.46 7.51 -18.01
N PRO A 119 0.16 7.73 -19.18
CA PRO A 119 0.41 6.68 -20.17
C PRO A 119 1.30 5.54 -19.65
N THR A 120 2.27 5.85 -18.80
CA THR A 120 3.17 4.86 -18.16
C THR A 120 2.41 3.96 -17.19
N PHE A 121 1.54 4.53 -16.36
CA PHE A 121 0.67 3.76 -15.47
C PHE A 121 -0.27 2.85 -16.26
N ASN A 122 -0.93 3.38 -17.31
CA ASN A 122 -1.82 2.57 -18.15
C ASN A 122 -1.11 1.39 -18.82
N THR A 123 0.07 1.63 -19.40
CA THR A 123 0.90 0.58 -20.05
C THR A 123 1.33 -0.53 -19.07
N PHE A 124 1.48 -0.20 -17.78
CA PHE A 124 1.75 -1.16 -16.71
C PHE A 124 0.46 -1.89 -16.29
N TRP A 125 -0.59 -1.14 -15.96
CA TRP A 125 -1.91 -1.63 -15.56
C TRP A 125 -2.51 -2.64 -16.55
N GLU A 126 -2.45 -2.37 -17.85
CA GLU A 126 -2.97 -3.28 -18.88
C GLU A 126 -2.25 -4.64 -18.89
N LYS A 127 -0.95 -4.68 -18.58
CA LYS A 127 -0.16 -5.92 -18.52
C LYS A 127 -0.46 -6.71 -17.25
N ASP A 128 -0.47 -6.04 -16.09
CA ASP A 128 -0.81 -6.66 -14.81
C ASP A 128 -2.26 -7.18 -14.79
N VAL A 129 -3.19 -6.42 -15.39
CA VAL A 129 -4.56 -6.88 -15.62
C VAL A 129 -4.59 -8.08 -16.56
N ALA A 130 -3.82 -8.08 -17.67
CA ALA A 130 -3.79 -9.20 -18.61
C ALA A 130 -3.39 -10.52 -17.94
N GLU A 131 -2.30 -10.50 -17.15
CA GLU A 131 -1.81 -11.70 -16.48
C GLU A 131 -2.75 -12.13 -15.33
N SER A 132 -3.24 -11.19 -14.51
CA SER A 132 -4.14 -11.51 -13.39
C SER A 132 -5.46 -12.15 -13.81
N VAL A 133 -5.94 -11.90 -15.03
CA VAL A 133 -7.15 -12.55 -15.58
C VAL A 133 -6.86 -13.70 -16.56
N ARG A 134 -5.59 -14.00 -16.87
CA ARG A 134 -5.20 -14.95 -17.94
C ARG A 134 -5.76 -16.36 -17.75
N GLN A 135 -6.01 -16.77 -16.51
CA GLN A 135 -6.60 -18.09 -16.20
C GLN A 135 -8.11 -18.18 -16.50
N GLY A 136 -8.81 -17.05 -16.69
CA GLY A 136 -10.22 -17.02 -17.05
C GLY A 136 -11.20 -17.45 -15.95
N ASP A 137 -10.75 -17.68 -14.72
CA ASP A 137 -11.61 -18.02 -13.58
C ASP A 137 -12.06 -16.79 -12.79
N ALA A 138 -13.35 -16.73 -12.50
CA ALA A 138 -13.97 -15.70 -11.67
C ALA A 138 -13.97 -16.07 -10.18
N GLN A 139 -13.75 -17.32 -9.81
CA GLN A 139 -13.90 -17.81 -8.44
C GLN A 139 -12.97 -17.10 -7.43
N PRO A 140 -11.67 -16.88 -7.68
CA PRO A 140 -10.80 -16.15 -6.75
C PRO A 140 -11.26 -14.70 -6.50
N PHE A 141 -11.82 -14.04 -7.52
CA PHE A 141 -12.39 -12.69 -7.39
C PHE A 141 -13.65 -12.68 -6.51
N VAL A 142 -14.47 -13.75 -6.56
CA VAL A 142 -15.62 -13.92 -5.64
C VAL A 142 -15.14 -14.14 -4.22
N GLU A 143 -14.11 -14.97 -4.02
CA GLU A 143 -13.56 -15.29 -2.70
C GLU A 143 -12.94 -14.06 -2.02
N GLU A 144 -12.09 -13.31 -2.69
CA GLU A 144 -11.48 -12.08 -2.14
C GLU A 144 -12.52 -10.97 -1.88
N ALA A 145 -13.59 -10.89 -2.69
CA ALA A 145 -14.72 -9.98 -2.44
C ALA A 145 -15.60 -10.42 -1.26
N VAL A 146 -15.76 -11.73 -1.05
CA VAL A 146 -16.46 -12.31 0.11
C VAL A 146 -15.64 -12.13 1.40
N LEU A 147 -14.31 -12.25 1.34
CA LEU A 147 -13.43 -11.98 2.49
C LEU A 147 -13.54 -10.54 2.97
N GLN A 148 -13.68 -9.55 2.08
CA GLN A 148 -13.87 -8.13 2.45
C GLN A 148 -15.13 -7.84 3.29
N VAL A 149 -16.10 -8.76 3.33
CA VAL A 149 -17.40 -8.53 3.99
C VAL A 149 -17.86 -9.66 4.92
N SER A 150 -17.14 -10.78 4.97
CA SER A 150 -17.38 -11.92 5.87
C SER A 150 -16.91 -11.64 7.30
N ASP A 151 -17.44 -12.37 8.28
CA ASP A 151 -16.78 -12.47 9.58
C ASP A 151 -15.45 -13.23 9.41
N TRP A 152 -14.37 -12.72 10.00
CA TRP A 152 -13.03 -13.30 9.87
C TRP A 152 -12.74 -14.36 10.96
N GLY A 153 -13.65 -14.59 11.90
CA GLY A 153 -13.42 -15.45 13.07
C GLY A 153 -12.57 -14.81 14.16
N PHE A 154 -12.14 -13.56 13.94
CA PHE A 154 -11.50 -12.66 14.89
C PHE A 154 -11.85 -11.22 14.51
N SER A 155 -11.67 -10.29 15.45
CA SER A 155 -11.74 -8.85 15.20
C SER A 155 -10.42 -8.18 15.61
N LEU A 156 -10.19 -6.96 15.16
CA LEU A 156 -8.87 -6.31 15.26
C LEU A 156 -8.35 -6.15 16.70
N SER A 157 -9.23 -6.01 17.71
CA SER A 157 -8.84 -6.02 19.14
C SER A 157 -8.18 -7.31 19.60
N ASP A 158 -8.36 -8.38 18.86
CA ASP A 158 -7.96 -9.73 19.23
C ASP A 158 -6.51 -10.00 18.75
N ILE A 159 -5.89 -9.00 18.09
CA ILE A 159 -4.46 -8.92 17.75
C ILE A 159 -3.65 -8.39 18.94
N GLN A 160 -4.19 -7.43 19.70
CA GLN A 160 -3.57 -6.83 20.88
C GLN A 160 -4.60 -6.72 22.00
N MET A 161 -4.69 -7.77 22.81
CA MET A 161 -5.61 -7.85 23.94
C MET A 161 -4.92 -7.37 25.22
N GLN A 162 -5.59 -6.55 26.04
CA GLN A 162 -5.13 -6.34 27.41
C GLN A 162 -5.39 -7.60 28.23
N LYS A 163 -4.39 -8.05 28.98
CA LYS A 163 -4.55 -9.13 29.95
C LYS A 163 -5.57 -8.70 31.00
N LYS A 164 -6.67 -9.43 31.10
CA LYS A 164 -7.56 -9.31 32.26
C LYS A 164 -6.88 -10.06 33.40
N GLU A 165 -6.46 -9.33 34.43
CA GLU A 165 -6.28 -9.92 35.75
C GLU A 165 -7.64 -10.33 36.29
N ASP A 166 -7.75 -11.54 36.86
CA ASP A 166 -8.94 -11.95 37.58
C ASP A 166 -9.04 -11.13 38.88
N GLN A 167 -9.90 -10.10 38.86
CA GLN A 167 -9.99 -9.10 39.93
C GLN A 167 -10.61 -9.66 41.22
N GLY A 168 -9.82 -10.41 41.97
CA GLY A 168 -10.00 -10.56 43.41
C GLY A 168 -9.87 -9.21 44.12
N VAL A 169 -10.62 -9.03 45.22
CA VAL A 169 -10.73 -7.77 45.97
C VAL A 169 -9.36 -7.18 46.38
N PHE A 170 -8.36 -8.05 46.58
CA PHE A 170 -6.99 -7.67 46.94
C PHE A 170 -6.26 -6.89 45.82
N GLU A 171 -6.32 -7.38 44.57
CA GLU A 171 -5.68 -6.72 43.42
C GLU A 171 -6.42 -5.43 43.03
N PHE A 172 -7.75 -5.36 43.23
CA PHE A 172 -8.48 -4.10 43.10
C PHE A 172 -7.91 -3.00 44.01
N MET A 173 -7.70 -3.28 45.30
CA MET A 173 -7.09 -2.29 46.21
C MET A 173 -5.68 -1.91 45.80
N LYS A 174 -4.86 -2.89 45.35
CA LYS A 174 -3.49 -2.65 44.87
C LYS A 174 -3.47 -1.72 43.66
N SER A 175 -4.41 -1.89 42.71
CA SER A 175 -4.53 -1.06 41.51
C SER A 175 -4.92 0.41 41.78
N LEU A 176 -5.41 0.74 42.98
CA LEU A 176 -5.65 2.11 43.41
C LEU A 176 -4.37 2.82 43.90
N PHE A 177 -3.30 2.06 44.19
CA PHE A 177 -2.03 2.58 44.74
C PHE A 177 -0.82 2.36 43.81
N SER A 178 -0.96 1.58 42.73
CA SER A 178 0.05 1.44 41.67
C SER A 178 -0.51 1.83 40.31
N GLN A 179 0.33 2.49 39.49
CA GLN A 179 0.09 2.53 38.05
C GLN A 179 0.37 1.14 37.48
N ALA A 180 -0.64 0.27 37.48
CA ALA A 180 -0.52 -1.07 36.91
C ALA A 180 -0.13 -1.00 35.43
N GLU A 181 1.07 -1.48 35.10
CA GLU A 181 1.53 -1.60 33.72
C GLU A 181 0.60 -2.55 32.96
N ARG A 182 -0.04 -2.06 31.90
CA ARG A 182 -1.04 -2.83 31.17
C ARG A 182 -0.35 -3.88 30.32
N GLU A 183 -0.25 -5.09 30.84
CA GLU A 183 0.31 -6.24 30.12
C GLU A 183 -0.57 -6.58 28.89
N TRP A 184 0.04 -6.61 27.71
CA TRP A 184 -0.64 -6.92 26.45
C TRP A 184 -0.31 -8.34 26.00
N VAL A 185 -1.29 -9.00 25.40
CA VAL A 185 -1.20 -10.38 24.89
C VAL A 185 -1.62 -10.40 23.42
N GLY A 186 -0.89 -11.15 22.59
CA GLY A 186 -1.07 -11.19 21.14
C GLY A 186 0.20 -10.76 20.41
N PHE A 187 0.06 -9.99 19.33
CA PHE A 187 1.19 -9.47 18.57
C PHE A 187 1.73 -8.18 19.16
N LEU A 188 2.94 -8.24 19.72
CA LEU A 188 3.62 -7.11 20.37
C LEU A 188 4.72 -6.45 19.50
N GLY A 189 4.91 -6.91 18.26
CA GLY A 189 5.86 -6.32 17.33
C GLY A 189 5.36 -5.00 16.71
N PRO A 190 6.22 -4.30 15.94
CA PRO A 190 5.84 -3.07 15.25
C PRO A 190 4.75 -3.30 14.20
N ILE A 191 3.69 -2.48 14.26
CA ILE A 191 2.66 -2.37 13.22
C ILE A 191 2.65 -0.92 12.74
N HIS A 192 2.91 -0.70 11.46
CA HIS A 192 2.94 0.62 10.83
C HIS A 192 1.85 0.69 9.76
N ILE A 193 1.03 1.74 9.79
CA ILE A 193 -0.05 1.96 8.84
C ILE A 193 0.17 3.31 8.14
N TRP A 194 0.49 3.31 6.86
CA TRP A 194 0.49 4.51 6.02
C TRP A 194 -0.88 4.69 5.38
N GLN A 195 -1.45 5.88 5.51
CA GLN A 195 -2.78 6.21 5.00
C GLN A 195 -2.76 7.57 4.29
N GLY A 196 -3.07 7.57 2.99
CA GLY A 196 -3.40 8.79 2.25
C GLY A 196 -4.68 9.41 2.80
N MET A 197 -4.64 10.71 3.11
CA MET A 197 -5.77 11.41 3.73
C MET A 197 -6.88 11.79 2.74
N ASP A 198 -6.58 11.81 1.43
CA ASP A 198 -7.55 12.05 0.36
C ASP A 198 -8.05 10.74 -0.29
N ASP A 199 -7.69 9.59 0.29
CA ASP A 199 -8.07 8.24 -0.13
C ASP A 199 -9.61 8.03 -0.10
N ARG A 200 -10.13 7.52 -1.23
CA ARG A 200 -11.56 7.16 -1.44
C ARG A 200 -11.77 5.68 -1.73
N VAL A 201 -10.69 4.91 -1.84
CA VAL A 201 -10.68 3.46 -2.02
C VAL A 201 -10.74 2.77 -0.66
N VAL A 202 -9.84 3.11 0.27
CA VAL A 202 -9.92 2.74 1.68
C VAL A 202 -9.95 4.03 2.50
N PRO A 203 -11.14 4.59 2.75
CA PRO A 203 -11.27 5.90 3.41
C PRO A 203 -10.56 5.91 4.77
N PRO A 204 -9.90 7.01 5.18
CA PRO A 204 -9.13 7.08 6.43
C PRO A 204 -9.88 6.65 7.71
N SER A 205 -11.21 6.69 7.70
CA SER A 205 -12.05 6.17 8.79
C SER A 205 -11.93 4.66 9.03
N ALA A 206 -11.50 3.87 8.05
CA ALA A 206 -11.12 2.46 8.24
C ALA A 206 -9.81 2.34 9.05
N THR A 207 -8.83 3.21 8.78
CA THR A 207 -7.57 3.27 9.53
C THR A 207 -7.75 3.87 10.94
N GLU A 208 -8.63 4.86 11.13
CA GLU A 208 -8.98 5.33 12.48
C GLU A 208 -9.68 4.25 13.31
N PHE A 209 -10.56 3.44 12.68
CA PHE A 209 -11.12 2.24 13.31
C PHE A 209 -10.02 1.24 13.67
N ALA A 210 -9.13 0.91 12.73
CA ALA A 210 -8.03 -0.02 12.98
C ALA A 210 -7.13 0.45 14.13
N ARG A 211 -6.78 1.74 14.19
CA ARG A 211 -6.03 2.35 15.31
C ARG A 211 -6.77 2.26 16.64
N ARG A 212 -8.09 2.49 16.65
CA ARG A 212 -8.92 2.37 17.87
C ARG A 212 -8.96 0.92 18.38
N MET A 213 -8.84 -0.05 17.48
CA MET A 213 -8.88 -1.47 17.80
C MET A 213 -7.51 -2.09 18.09
N VAL A 214 -6.43 -1.55 17.51
CA VAL A 214 -5.03 -2.01 17.68
C VAL A 214 -4.19 -0.83 18.19
N PRO A 215 -4.18 -0.53 19.50
CA PRO A 215 -3.60 0.70 20.01
C PRO A 215 -2.07 0.82 19.84
N GLY A 216 -1.36 -0.29 19.64
CA GLY A 216 0.07 -0.29 19.30
C GLY A 216 0.36 -0.06 17.81
N ALA A 217 -0.64 0.13 16.95
CA ALA A 217 -0.43 0.43 15.53
C ALA A 217 -0.10 1.92 15.32
N THR A 218 1.09 2.18 14.78
CA THR A 218 1.55 3.54 14.46
C THR A 218 0.96 3.98 13.12
N VAL A 219 0.08 4.99 13.15
CA VAL A 219 -0.55 5.54 11.94
C VAL A 219 0.21 6.75 11.42
N HIS A 220 0.77 6.60 10.22
CA HIS A 220 1.45 7.61 9.43
C HIS A 220 0.44 8.22 8.45
N LYS A 221 0.11 9.50 8.63
CA LYS A 221 -0.89 10.20 7.81
C LYS A 221 -0.22 10.96 6.68
N LEU A 222 -0.47 10.55 5.45
CA LEU A 222 0.07 11.19 4.25
C LEU A 222 -0.92 12.26 3.78
N LEU A 223 -0.57 13.52 3.99
CA LEU A 223 -1.38 14.67 3.59
C LEU A 223 -1.39 14.80 2.06
N ASP A 224 -2.53 15.20 1.49
CA ASP A 224 -2.76 15.39 0.05
C ASP A 224 -2.49 14.15 -0.85
N GLU A 225 -2.26 12.98 -0.24
CA GLU A 225 -2.13 11.69 -0.93
C GLU A 225 -3.45 10.89 -0.92
N GLY A 226 -3.68 10.17 -2.01
CA GLY A 226 -4.80 9.23 -2.17
C GLY A 226 -4.40 7.77 -1.88
N HIS A 227 -5.04 6.83 -2.58
CA HIS A 227 -4.78 5.39 -2.41
C HIS A 227 -3.54 4.88 -3.14
N PHE A 228 -3.15 5.55 -4.23
CA PHE A 228 -2.09 5.15 -5.14
C PHE A 228 -0.98 6.21 -5.26
N SER A 229 -1.32 7.49 -5.14
CA SER A 229 -0.43 8.59 -5.51
C SER A 229 0.92 8.61 -4.78
N TYR A 230 0.98 8.17 -3.52
CA TYR A 230 2.22 8.21 -2.73
C TYR A 230 3.28 7.19 -3.18
N PHE A 231 2.93 6.19 -3.99
CA PHE A 231 3.89 5.25 -4.60
C PHE A 231 4.64 5.83 -5.81
N CYS A 232 4.18 6.96 -6.36
CA CYS A 232 4.73 7.52 -7.61
C CYS A 232 5.03 9.03 -7.54
N PHE A 233 4.46 9.75 -6.58
CA PHE A 233 4.51 11.21 -6.50
C PHE A 233 4.92 11.74 -5.11
N CYS A 234 5.66 10.94 -4.33
CA CYS A 234 6.09 11.34 -2.99
C CYS A 234 7.41 10.67 -2.55
N ASP A 235 8.55 11.17 -3.06
CA ASP A 235 9.89 10.71 -2.65
C ASP A 235 10.13 10.85 -1.14
N GLU A 236 9.55 11.88 -0.52
CA GLU A 236 9.64 12.07 0.93
C GLU A 236 8.82 11.02 1.69
N CYS A 237 7.64 10.62 1.18
CA CYS A 237 6.90 9.48 1.72
C CYS A 237 7.74 8.21 1.62
N HIS A 238 8.37 7.95 0.46
CA HIS A 238 9.27 6.81 0.29
C HIS A 238 10.43 6.83 1.30
N ARG A 239 11.13 7.96 1.43
CA ARG A 239 12.23 8.14 2.40
C ARG A 239 11.77 7.89 3.83
N GLN A 240 10.60 8.41 4.22
CA GLN A 240 10.03 8.18 5.55
C GLN A 240 9.62 6.72 5.76
N ILE A 241 8.98 6.07 4.78
CA ILE A 241 8.64 4.64 4.83
C ILE A 241 9.90 3.79 5.03
N PHE A 242 10.92 3.96 4.18
CA PHE A 242 12.16 3.18 4.26
C PHE A 242 12.94 3.46 5.55
N SER A 243 13.07 4.73 5.96
CA SER A 243 13.75 5.09 7.21
C SER A 243 13.02 4.58 8.46
N THR A 244 11.69 4.47 8.40
CA THR A 244 10.86 3.91 9.48
C THR A 244 10.99 2.39 9.59
N LEU A 245 11.15 1.69 8.46
CA LEU A 245 11.22 0.22 8.43
C LEU A 245 12.64 -0.34 8.58
N PHE A 246 13.66 0.39 8.12
CA PHE A 246 15.05 -0.08 8.03
C PHE A 246 16.06 0.82 8.76
N GLY A 247 15.62 1.95 9.33
CA GLY A 247 16.49 2.93 9.97
C GLY A 247 17.24 3.84 8.98
N THR A 248 18.17 4.64 9.49
CA THR A 248 18.99 5.55 8.67
C THR A 248 19.84 4.76 7.67
N PRO A 249 19.83 5.11 6.37
CA PRO A 249 20.69 4.47 5.37
C PRO A 249 22.18 4.58 5.73
N GLN A 250 22.90 3.46 5.71
CA GLN A 250 24.33 3.38 6.07
C GLN A 250 25.28 3.62 4.87
N GLY A 251 24.76 4.09 3.74
CA GLY A 251 25.49 4.17 2.47
C GLY A 251 25.56 2.84 1.70
N PRO A 252 26.37 2.76 0.64
CA PRO A 252 26.57 1.53 -0.13
C PRO A 252 27.29 0.45 0.69
N LEU A 253 26.83 -0.81 0.62
CA LEU A 253 27.47 -1.94 1.32
C LEU A 253 28.94 -2.18 0.89
N ASN A 254 29.25 -1.86 -0.37
CA ASN A 254 30.60 -1.73 -0.89
C ASN A 254 30.70 -0.34 -1.54
N PRO A 255 31.26 0.68 -0.86
CA PRO A 255 31.56 1.94 -1.52
C PRO A 255 32.62 1.68 -2.61
N ALA A 256 32.39 2.19 -3.81
CA ALA A 256 33.46 2.27 -4.81
C ALA A 256 34.58 3.17 -4.25
N PRO A 257 35.87 2.87 -4.50
CA PRO A 257 36.94 3.79 -4.12
C PRO A 257 36.69 5.13 -4.81
N GLU A 258 36.69 6.21 -4.05
CA GLU A 258 36.50 7.56 -4.58
C GLU A 258 37.58 7.82 -5.64
N SER A 259 37.15 8.25 -6.84
CA SER A 259 38.08 8.64 -7.89
C SER A 259 38.81 9.90 -7.43
N SER A 260 40.06 9.72 -7.00
CA SER A 260 40.94 10.80 -6.52
C SER A 260 40.91 11.97 -7.49
N GLU A 261 40.79 13.18 -6.94
CA GLU A 261 40.58 14.42 -7.66
C GLU A 261 41.45 14.53 -8.92
N VAL A 262 40.81 14.71 -10.08
CA VAL A 262 41.53 15.07 -11.31
C VAL A 262 42.06 16.48 -11.11
N ALA A 263 43.37 16.58 -10.85
CA ALA A 263 44.04 17.86 -10.74
C ALA A 263 43.79 18.70 -12.02
N PRO A 264 43.52 20.01 -11.89
CA PRO A 264 43.24 20.84 -13.06
C PRO A 264 44.46 20.92 -13.96
N GLU A 265 44.29 20.59 -15.25
CA GLU A 265 45.33 20.83 -16.26
C GLU A 265 45.59 22.34 -16.37
N PRO A 266 46.85 22.77 -16.53
CA PRO A 266 47.18 24.18 -16.71
C PRO A 266 46.66 24.67 -18.06
N ALA A 267 45.96 25.81 -18.06
CA ALA A 267 45.48 26.41 -19.30
C ALA A 267 46.66 26.98 -20.12
N GLU A 268 46.84 26.51 -21.35
CA GLU A 268 47.73 27.16 -22.32
C GLU A 268 47.04 28.41 -22.90
N GLU A 269 47.40 29.59 -22.37
CA GLU A 269 47.12 30.85 -23.05
C GLU A 269 48.02 31.00 -24.29
N THR A 270 47.43 30.97 -25.50
CA THR A 270 47.96 31.73 -26.64
C THR A 270 46.84 32.33 -27.49
N SER A 271 47.06 33.56 -27.94
CA SER A 271 46.15 34.37 -28.77
C SER A 271 46.93 35.54 -29.38
N PRO A 272 46.40 36.32 -30.36
CA PRO A 272 45.41 36.02 -31.40
C PRO A 272 45.91 36.45 -32.82
N ALA A 273 44.96 36.57 -33.77
CA ALA A 273 45.05 37.24 -35.08
C ALA A 273 45.82 36.47 -36.21
N TYR A 274 45.49 36.61 -37.50
CA TYR A 274 44.78 37.69 -38.22
C TYR A 274 43.73 37.19 -39.26
N GLU A 275 42.88 38.10 -39.73
CA GLU A 275 42.04 37.95 -40.93
C GLU A 275 42.84 38.25 -42.20
N GLU A 276 42.52 37.60 -43.34
CA GLU A 276 42.07 38.34 -44.55
C GLU A 276 41.48 37.43 -45.66
N VAL A 277 40.81 38.08 -46.61
CA VAL A 277 39.93 37.51 -47.66
C VAL A 277 40.65 37.43 -49.01
N ALA A 278 40.37 36.41 -49.84
CA ALA A 278 40.43 36.51 -51.31
C ALA A 278 39.66 35.38 -52.02
N GLU A 279 39.08 35.71 -53.18
CA GLU A 279 38.26 34.83 -54.04
C GLU A 279 39.09 34.04 -55.07
N GLN A 280 38.52 32.99 -55.67
CA GLN A 280 38.49 32.87 -57.15
C GLN A 280 37.43 31.87 -57.66
N GLU A 281 36.99 32.09 -58.90
CA GLU A 281 35.85 31.41 -59.57
C GLU A 281 36.29 30.38 -60.63
N GLN A 282 35.41 29.41 -60.94
CA GLN A 282 35.03 28.92 -62.29
C GLN A 282 34.05 27.73 -62.13
N GLU A 283 32.84 27.69 -62.69
CA GLU A 283 32.46 27.57 -64.13
C GLU A 283 33.06 26.33 -64.83
N THR A 284 32.33 25.38 -65.46
CA THR A 284 30.88 25.10 -65.67
C THR A 284 30.66 23.57 -65.47
N SER A 285 29.61 22.81 -65.85
CA SER A 285 28.36 22.92 -66.66
C SER A 285 27.38 21.81 -66.22
N GLY A 286 26.10 21.70 -66.62
CA GLY A 286 25.26 22.54 -67.48
C GLY A 286 24.34 21.73 -68.42
N LEU A 287 23.02 21.72 -68.13
CA LEU A 287 21.89 21.31 -69.00
C LEU A 287 21.75 19.81 -69.34
N ALA A 288 20.54 19.24 -69.50
CA ALA A 288 19.17 19.76 -69.35
C ALA A 288 18.23 18.70 -68.76
#